data_AF-A0A376RL41-F1
#
_entry.id   AF-A0A376RL41-F1
#
_cell.length_a   1.000
_cell.length_b   1.000
_cell.length_c   1.000
_cell.angle_alpha   90.00
_cell.angle_beta   90.00
_cell.angle_gamma   90.00
#
_symmetry.space_group_name_H-M   'P 1'
#
loop_
_entity.id
_entity.type
_entity.pdbx_description
1 polymer ?
#
loop_
_entity_poly.entity_id
_entity_poly.type
_entity_poly.pdbx_seq_one_letter_code
_entity_poly.pdbx_strand_id
1 'polypeptide(L)'
;MNKLGEELDAAKAELDALQAEIRDIALTIPNLPADEVPVGKDENDNVEVSRWGTPREFDFEVRDHVTLGEMHSGLDFAAAVKLTGSRFVVMKGQIARMHRALSQFMLDLHTEQHGYSENYVPYLVNQDTLYGTGQLPKFAGDLFHTRPLEEEADTSNYALIPTAEVPLTNLVRGEIIDEDDLPIKMTAHTPCSVLKPVHMVVTPVV
;
A
#
# COMPACT_ATOMS: atom_id res chain seq x y z
N MET A 1 -18.48 -43.07 -27.20
CA MET A 1 -18.56 -41.64 -26.90
C MET A 1 -18.22 -41.34 -25.46
N ASN A 2 -18.79 -42.03 -24.47
CA ASN A 2 -18.55 -41.71 -23.04
C ASN A 2 -17.09 -41.77 -22.58
N LYS A 3 -16.32 -42.79 -23.00
CA LYS A 3 -14.90 -42.92 -22.58
C LYS A 3 -13.99 -41.79 -23.08
N LEU A 4 -14.19 -41.31 -24.30
CA LEU A 4 -13.46 -40.16 -24.84
C LEU A 4 -13.85 -38.85 -24.14
N GLY A 5 -15.11 -38.75 -23.68
CA GLY A 5 -15.54 -37.64 -22.82
C GLY A 5 -14.83 -37.66 -21.47
N GLU A 6 -14.80 -38.81 -20.81
CA GLU A 6 -14.10 -38.99 -19.52
C GLU A 6 -12.59 -38.72 -19.63
N GLU A 7 -11.92 -39.22 -20.68
CA GLU A 7 -10.50 -38.95 -20.94
C GLU A 7 -10.24 -37.46 -21.25
N LEU A 8 -11.16 -36.79 -21.97
CA LEU A 8 -11.06 -35.36 -22.26
C LEU A 8 -11.24 -34.52 -20.99
N ASP A 9 -12.21 -34.87 -20.14
CA ASP A 9 -12.46 -34.15 -18.90
C ASP A 9 -11.31 -34.32 -17.90
N ALA A 10 -10.71 -35.52 -17.84
CA ALA A 10 -9.49 -35.76 -17.08
C ALA A 10 -8.30 -34.94 -17.60
N ALA A 11 -8.08 -34.91 -18.92
CA ALA A 11 -7.00 -34.13 -19.52
C ALA A 11 -7.17 -32.62 -19.33
N LYS A 12 -8.41 -32.12 -19.35
CA LYS A 12 -8.71 -30.71 -19.01
C LYS A 12 -8.36 -30.39 -17.56
N ALA A 13 -8.78 -31.24 -16.62
CA ALA A 13 -8.47 -31.05 -15.22
C ALA A 13 -6.95 -31.06 -14.95
N GLU A 14 -6.21 -31.94 -15.63
CA GLU A 14 -4.74 -31.98 -15.55
C GLU A 14 -4.10 -30.70 -16.14
N LEU A 15 -4.60 -30.23 -17.29
CA LEU A 15 -4.14 -28.99 -17.90
C LEU A 15 -4.40 -27.78 -16.99
N ASP A 16 -5.60 -27.67 -16.42
CA ASP A 16 -5.98 -26.56 -15.53
C ASP A 16 -5.09 -26.53 -14.28
N ALA A 17 -4.79 -27.70 -13.70
CA ALA A 17 -3.88 -27.81 -12.56
C ALA A 17 -2.44 -27.39 -12.92
N LEU A 18 -1.94 -27.81 -14.09
CA LEU A 18 -0.60 -27.45 -14.54
C LEU A 18 -0.50 -25.95 -14.88
N GLN A 19 -1.53 -25.37 -15.49
CA GLN A 19 -1.59 -23.94 -15.76
C GLN A 19 -1.64 -23.12 -14.46
N ALA A 20 -2.34 -23.61 -13.43
CA ALA A 20 -2.33 -22.99 -12.11
C ALA A 20 -0.93 -23.00 -11.49
N GLU A 21 -0.19 -24.13 -11.57
CA GLU A 21 1.18 -24.21 -11.05
C GLU A 21 2.13 -23.25 -11.78
N ILE A 22 2.03 -23.16 -13.12
CA ILE A 22 2.79 -22.20 -13.92
C ILE A 22 2.48 -20.77 -13.50
N ARG A 23 1.19 -20.45 -13.32
CA ARG A 23 0.73 -19.13 -12.87
C ARG A 23 1.29 -18.80 -11.48
N ASP A 24 1.25 -19.73 -10.55
CA ASP A 24 1.74 -19.52 -9.18
C ASP A 24 3.23 -19.19 -9.18
N ILE A 25 4.04 -19.93 -9.96
CA ILE A 25 5.47 -19.63 -10.14
C ILE A 25 5.65 -18.25 -10.76
N ALA A 26 4.95 -17.95 -11.85
CA ALA A 26 5.05 -16.69 -12.56
C ALA A 26 4.75 -15.48 -11.67
N LEU A 27 3.73 -15.58 -10.81
CA LEU A 27 3.33 -14.52 -9.88
C LEU A 27 4.34 -14.27 -8.74
N THR A 28 5.35 -15.13 -8.56
CA THR A 28 6.41 -14.92 -7.55
C THR A 28 7.64 -14.18 -8.07
N ILE A 29 7.76 -14.05 -9.40
CA ILE A 29 8.90 -13.42 -10.06
C ILE A 29 8.77 -11.89 -9.92
N PRO A 30 9.76 -11.20 -9.34
CA PRO A 30 9.71 -9.74 -9.22
C PRO A 30 9.87 -9.07 -10.59
N ASN A 31 9.52 -7.78 -10.68
CA ASN A 31 9.74 -7.02 -11.90
C ASN A 31 11.24 -6.93 -12.26
N LEU A 32 11.54 -6.85 -13.56
CA LEU A 32 12.90 -6.67 -14.04
C LEU A 32 13.34 -5.22 -13.79
N PRO A 33 14.49 -4.99 -13.13
CA PRO A 33 15.06 -3.65 -13.01
C PRO A 33 15.36 -3.04 -14.39
N ALA A 34 15.19 -1.73 -14.53
CA ALA A 34 15.58 -1.01 -15.73
C ALA A 34 17.11 -0.91 -15.87
N ASP A 35 17.62 -0.69 -17.08
CA ASP A 35 19.05 -0.71 -17.39
C ASP A 35 19.83 0.41 -16.65
N GLU A 36 19.17 1.51 -16.32
CA GLU A 36 19.74 2.63 -15.56
C GLU A 36 19.82 2.40 -14.05
N VAL A 37 19.19 1.35 -13.51
CA VAL A 37 19.21 1.06 -12.08
C VAL A 37 20.60 0.52 -11.70
N PRO A 38 21.32 1.15 -10.76
CA PRO A 38 22.65 0.67 -10.37
C PRO A 38 22.55 -0.71 -9.73
N VAL A 39 23.44 -1.61 -10.14
CA VAL A 39 23.53 -2.95 -9.54
C VAL A 39 24.05 -2.82 -8.11
N GLY A 40 23.27 -3.31 -7.15
CA GLY A 40 23.60 -3.33 -5.73
C GLY A 40 23.02 -4.56 -5.05
N LYS A 41 23.62 -4.97 -3.93
CA LYS A 41 23.18 -6.11 -3.13
C LYS A 41 22.18 -5.71 -2.05
N ASP A 42 22.43 -4.56 -1.41
CA ASP A 42 21.65 -4.05 -0.29
C ASP A 42 21.69 -2.52 -0.26
N GLU A 43 21.07 -1.92 0.76
CA GLU A 43 20.89 -0.47 0.87
C GLU A 43 22.20 0.34 0.91
N ASN A 44 23.34 -0.28 1.20
CA ASN A 44 24.64 0.41 1.23
C ASN A 44 25.18 0.72 -0.17
N ASP A 45 24.66 0.05 -1.20
CA ASP A 45 25.03 0.27 -2.59
C ASP A 45 24.15 1.34 -3.28
N ASN A 46 23.21 1.94 -2.54
CA ASN A 46 22.37 3.02 -3.05
C ASN A 46 23.21 4.26 -3.37
N VAL A 47 22.90 4.91 -4.50
CA VAL A 47 23.59 6.11 -4.96
C VAL A 47 22.72 7.35 -4.68
N GLU A 48 23.25 8.32 -3.92
CA GLU A 48 22.57 9.60 -3.70
C GLU A 48 22.53 10.41 -5.00
N VAL A 49 21.32 10.67 -5.51
CA VAL A 49 21.13 11.44 -6.76
C VAL A 49 21.22 12.94 -6.52
N SER A 50 20.61 13.43 -5.44
CA SER A 50 20.62 14.85 -5.10
C SER A 50 20.32 15.08 -3.62
N ARG A 51 20.72 16.26 -3.14
CA ARG A 51 20.43 16.75 -1.79
C ARG A 51 19.92 18.18 -1.89
N TRP A 52 18.90 18.50 -1.12
CA TRP A 52 18.32 19.84 -1.07
C TRP A 52 18.24 20.37 0.37
N GLY A 53 18.63 21.63 0.56
CA GLY A 53 18.71 22.27 1.88
C GLY A 53 19.98 21.93 2.65
N THR A 54 20.02 22.34 3.92
CA THR A 54 21.12 22.06 4.84
C THR A 54 20.54 21.65 6.19
N PRO A 55 20.96 20.51 6.79
CA PRO A 55 20.52 20.12 8.12
C PRO A 55 20.75 21.25 9.12
N ARG A 56 19.71 21.58 9.89
CA ARG A 56 19.77 22.70 10.85
C ARG A 56 20.78 22.42 11.96
N GLU A 57 21.61 23.41 12.26
CA GLU A 57 22.44 23.42 13.46
C GLU A 57 21.63 23.93 14.67
N PHE A 58 21.83 23.29 15.82
CA PHE A 58 21.14 23.61 17.07
C PHE A 58 22.17 24.01 18.13
N ASP A 59 21.84 25.04 18.89
CA ASP A 59 22.60 25.56 20.04
C ASP A 59 22.15 24.93 21.38
N PHE A 60 21.31 23.89 21.30
CA PHE A 60 20.78 23.14 22.44
C PHE A 60 20.74 21.64 22.14
N GLU A 61 20.55 20.83 23.19
CA GLU A 61 20.37 19.38 23.07
C GLU A 61 19.07 19.03 22.33
N VAL A 62 19.21 18.45 21.14
CA VAL A 62 18.08 18.08 20.28
C VAL A 62 17.27 16.96 20.93
N ARG A 63 15.96 17.20 21.06
CA ARG A 63 14.99 16.20 21.52
C ARG A 63 14.31 15.55 20.33
N ASP A 64 14.01 14.27 20.45
CA ASP A 64 13.28 13.55 19.43
C ASP A 64 11.77 13.87 19.45
N HIS A 65 11.06 13.41 18.42
CA HIS A 65 9.63 13.67 18.27
C HIS A 65 8.78 13.01 19.38
N VAL A 66 9.24 11.92 19.99
CA VAL A 66 8.57 11.25 21.11
C VAL A 66 8.58 12.17 22.32
N THR A 67 9.77 12.65 22.72
CA THR A 67 9.95 13.56 23.86
C THR A 67 9.15 14.85 23.65
N LEU A 68 9.21 15.45 22.45
CA LEU A 68 8.43 16.64 22.11
C LEU A 68 6.92 16.39 22.18
N GLY A 69 6.48 15.22 21.69
CA GLY A 69 5.07 14.80 21.75
C GLY A 69 4.56 14.64 23.18
N GLU A 70 5.37 14.08 24.07
CA GLU A 70 5.06 13.92 25.50
C GLU A 70 5.00 15.28 26.21
N MET A 71 5.97 16.17 25.97
CA MET A 71 6.01 17.53 26.54
C MET A 71 4.74 18.33 26.25
N HIS A 72 4.13 18.12 25.08
CA HIS A 72 2.89 18.80 24.66
C HIS A 72 1.62 17.99 24.91
N SER A 73 1.71 16.82 25.58
CA SER A 73 0.59 15.88 25.73
C SER A 73 -0.10 15.54 24.39
N GLY A 74 0.68 15.57 23.30
CA GLY A 74 0.21 15.50 21.93
C GLY A 74 0.40 14.14 21.27
N LEU A 75 1.38 13.34 21.72
CA LEU A 75 1.58 11.94 21.32
C LEU A 75 1.51 11.05 22.56
N ASP A 76 0.54 10.14 22.60
CA ASP A 76 0.27 9.26 23.74
C ASP A 76 0.35 7.79 23.31
N PHE A 77 1.55 7.23 23.42
CA PHE A 77 1.84 5.84 23.09
C PHE A 77 1.29 4.86 24.14
N ALA A 78 1.30 5.24 25.42
CA ALA A 78 0.77 4.40 26.49
C ALA A 78 -0.75 4.19 26.34
N ALA A 79 -1.50 5.24 25.99
CA ALA A 79 -2.92 5.10 25.66
C ALA A 79 -3.14 4.20 24.44
N ALA A 80 -2.30 4.30 23.41
CA ALA A 80 -2.42 3.44 22.24
C ALA A 80 -2.14 1.96 22.55
N VAL A 81 -1.15 1.67 23.40
CA VAL A 81 -0.89 0.32 23.90
C VAL A 81 -2.09 -0.22 24.68
N LYS A 82 -2.73 0.62 25.50
CA LYS A 82 -3.95 0.24 26.23
C LYS A 82 -5.14 -0.05 25.31
N LEU A 83 -5.28 0.69 24.21
CA LEU A 83 -6.40 0.54 23.28
C LEU A 83 -6.23 -0.62 22.29
N THR A 84 -5.00 -0.86 21.83
CA THR A 84 -4.75 -1.77 20.71
C THR A 84 -3.50 -2.62 20.92
N GLY A 85 -2.36 -1.99 21.24
CA GLY A 85 -1.09 -2.69 21.43
C GLY A 85 0.13 -1.86 21.02
N SER A 86 1.29 -2.50 20.91
CA SER A 86 2.52 -1.85 20.46
C SER A 86 2.41 -1.30 19.04
N ARG A 87 3.17 -0.23 18.72
CA ARG A 87 3.26 0.39 17.38
C ARG A 87 1.99 1.16 16.93
N PHE A 88 1.10 1.46 17.85
CA PHE A 88 0.00 2.42 17.67
C PHE A 88 0.30 3.73 18.41
N VAL A 89 -0.37 4.83 18.04
CA VAL A 89 -0.25 6.13 18.72
C VAL A 89 -1.61 6.82 18.80
N VAL A 90 -1.88 7.49 19.93
CA VAL A 90 -3.01 8.42 20.05
C VAL A 90 -2.47 9.84 19.96
N MET A 91 -2.93 10.61 18.97
CA MET A 91 -2.57 12.02 18.84
C MET A 91 -3.63 12.92 19.46
N LYS A 92 -3.22 14.00 20.14
CA LYS A 92 -4.12 14.93 20.83
C LYS A 92 -3.79 16.39 20.54
N GLY A 93 -4.79 17.25 20.67
CA GLY A 93 -4.64 18.71 20.64
C GLY A 93 -3.97 19.26 19.38
N GLN A 94 -3.00 20.14 19.56
CA GLN A 94 -2.33 20.85 18.46
C GLN A 94 -1.49 19.92 17.57
N ILE A 95 -0.91 18.85 18.12
CA ILE A 95 -0.15 17.86 17.33
C ILE A 95 -1.09 17.11 16.38
N ALA A 96 -2.26 16.68 16.86
CA ALA A 96 -3.28 16.07 15.99
C ALA A 96 -3.79 17.05 14.91
N ARG A 97 -3.96 18.33 15.26
CA ARG A 97 -4.31 19.37 14.28
C ARG A 97 -3.21 19.55 13.23
N MET A 98 -1.94 19.54 13.63
CA MET A 98 -0.80 19.65 12.71
C MET A 98 -0.72 18.45 11.77
N HIS A 99 -0.89 17.22 12.29
CA HIS A 99 -0.97 16.02 11.47
C HIS A 99 -2.06 16.13 10.39
N ARG A 100 -3.26 16.60 10.76
CA ARG A 100 -4.32 16.88 9.79
C ARG A 100 -3.96 18.01 8.82
N ALA A 101 -3.31 19.07 9.28
CA ALA A 101 -2.92 20.18 8.41
C ALA A 101 -1.90 19.74 7.35
N LEU A 102 -0.98 18.83 7.69
CA LEU A 102 -0.04 18.24 6.74
C LEU A 102 -0.76 17.48 5.63
N SER A 103 -1.73 16.63 5.97
CA SER A 103 -2.43 15.85 4.93
C SER A 103 -3.29 16.72 4.01
N GLN A 104 -3.92 17.77 4.55
CA GLN A 104 -4.66 18.74 3.73
C GLN A 104 -3.72 19.50 2.80
N PHE A 105 -2.61 20.03 3.32
CA PHE A 105 -1.61 20.71 2.50
C PHE A 105 -1.06 19.82 1.38
N MET A 106 -0.79 18.54 1.65
CA MET A 106 -0.33 17.60 0.64
C MET A 106 -1.39 17.38 -0.45
N LEU A 107 -2.65 17.17 -0.08
CA LEU A 107 -3.74 17.01 -1.03
C LEU A 107 -3.92 18.27 -1.90
N ASP A 108 -4.05 19.44 -1.28
CA ASP A 108 -4.23 20.72 -1.97
C ASP A 108 -3.08 20.96 -2.95
N LEU A 109 -1.83 20.71 -2.55
CA LEU A 109 -0.68 20.86 -3.42
C LEU A 109 -0.78 19.95 -4.66
N HIS A 110 -1.15 18.67 -4.48
CA HIS A 110 -1.22 17.73 -5.60
C HIS A 110 -2.41 17.98 -6.53
N THR A 111 -3.56 18.38 -6.00
CA THR A 111 -4.77 18.63 -6.78
C THR A 111 -4.71 19.99 -7.47
N GLU A 112 -4.29 21.04 -6.78
CA GLU A 112 -4.30 22.41 -7.31
C GLU A 112 -3.09 22.72 -8.21
N GLN A 113 -1.91 22.17 -7.91
CA GLN A 113 -0.67 22.54 -8.63
C GLN A 113 -0.09 21.42 -9.50
N HIS A 114 -0.36 20.16 -9.17
CA HIS A 114 0.22 19.02 -9.90
C HIS A 114 -0.79 18.28 -10.80
N GLY A 115 -2.07 18.66 -10.80
CA GLY A 115 -3.09 18.09 -11.69
C GLY A 115 -3.47 16.65 -11.38
N TYR A 116 -3.45 16.25 -10.11
CA TYR A 116 -3.97 14.95 -9.67
C TYR A 116 -5.47 15.04 -9.36
N SER A 117 -6.23 14.01 -9.73
CA SER A 117 -7.61 13.84 -9.29
C SER A 117 -7.63 13.24 -7.88
N GLU A 118 -8.35 13.89 -6.97
CA GLU A 118 -8.54 13.39 -5.61
C GLU A 118 -9.56 12.25 -5.57
N ASN A 119 -9.25 11.19 -4.84
CA ASN A 119 -10.09 10.01 -4.73
C ASN A 119 -10.27 9.58 -3.26
N TYR A 120 -11.51 9.23 -2.91
CA TYR A 120 -11.81 8.54 -1.66
C TYR A 120 -12.04 7.06 -1.95
N VAL A 121 -11.20 6.18 -1.39
CA VAL A 121 -11.14 4.76 -1.75
C VAL A 121 -11.47 3.83 -0.58
N PRO A 122 -11.95 2.60 -0.84
CA PRO A 122 -12.14 1.59 0.20
C PRO A 122 -10.83 1.24 0.91
N TYR A 123 -10.89 1.03 2.23
CA TYR A 123 -9.73 0.59 3.03
C TYR A 123 -9.64 -0.92 3.21
N LEU A 124 -10.70 -1.64 2.86
CA LEU A 124 -10.74 -3.09 2.76
C LEU A 124 -10.84 -3.46 1.27
N VAL A 125 -9.98 -4.37 0.83
CA VAL A 125 -9.91 -4.80 -0.57
C VAL A 125 -9.95 -6.32 -0.67
N ASN A 126 -10.48 -6.82 -1.78
CA ASN A 126 -10.54 -8.26 -2.07
C ASN A 126 -9.19 -8.80 -2.57
N GLN A 127 -9.10 -10.13 -2.66
CA GLN A 127 -7.89 -10.83 -3.08
C GLN A 127 -7.43 -10.41 -4.48
N ASP A 128 -8.35 -10.28 -5.44
CA ASP A 128 -8.02 -9.90 -6.82
C ASP A 128 -7.30 -8.55 -6.87
N THR A 129 -7.70 -7.61 -6.01
CA THR A 129 -7.09 -6.27 -5.93
C THR A 129 -5.64 -6.37 -5.45
N LEU A 130 -5.38 -7.23 -4.45
CA LEU A 130 -4.03 -7.47 -3.92
C LEU A 130 -3.13 -8.23 -4.91
N TYR A 131 -3.70 -9.10 -5.74
CA TYR A 131 -2.97 -9.72 -6.86
C TYR A 131 -2.63 -8.68 -7.94
N GLY A 132 -3.55 -7.75 -8.23
CA GLY A 132 -3.35 -6.72 -9.24
C GLY A 132 -2.11 -5.85 -9.01
N THR A 133 -1.79 -5.54 -7.75
CA THR A 133 -0.64 -4.71 -7.35
C THR A 133 0.50 -5.50 -6.70
N GLY A 134 0.47 -6.84 -6.77
CA GLY A 134 1.60 -7.70 -6.40
C GLY A 134 1.82 -7.93 -4.90
N GLN A 135 0.91 -7.52 -4.02
CA GLN A 135 0.98 -7.90 -2.60
C GLN A 135 0.72 -9.40 -2.42
N LEU A 136 -0.17 -9.97 -3.21
CA LEU A 136 -0.35 -11.43 -3.30
C LEU A 136 0.34 -11.99 -4.55
N PRO A 137 0.89 -13.22 -4.46
CA PRO A 137 0.82 -14.15 -3.32
C PRO A 137 1.93 -13.99 -2.27
N LYS A 138 3.01 -13.26 -2.60
CA LYS A 138 4.29 -13.31 -1.86
C LYS A 138 4.27 -12.62 -0.49
N PHE A 139 3.48 -11.56 -0.32
CA PHE A 139 3.49 -10.70 0.87
C PHE A 139 2.20 -10.80 1.69
N ALA A 140 1.47 -11.91 1.57
CA ALA A 140 0.23 -12.15 2.33
C ALA A 140 0.42 -11.99 3.85
N GLY A 141 1.60 -12.36 4.35
CA GLY A 141 1.97 -12.28 5.77
C GLY A 141 2.32 -10.88 6.27
N ASP A 142 2.33 -9.87 5.41
CA ASP A 142 2.56 -8.47 5.78
C ASP A 142 1.25 -7.67 5.94
N LEU A 143 0.11 -8.28 5.60
CA LEU A 143 -1.23 -7.67 5.60
C LEU A 143 -2.08 -8.06 6.81
N PHE A 144 -2.99 -7.17 7.21
CA PHE A 144 -4.05 -7.49 8.16
C PHE A 144 -5.28 -8.02 7.41
N HIS A 145 -5.65 -9.29 7.65
CA HIS A 145 -6.82 -9.93 7.05
C HIS A 145 -8.02 -9.86 8.01
N THR A 146 -9.20 -9.58 7.46
CA THR A 146 -10.46 -9.68 8.21
C THR A 146 -11.02 -11.08 8.10
N ARG A 147 -11.78 -11.52 9.12
CA ARG A 147 -12.56 -12.74 8.99
C ARG A 147 -13.71 -12.52 8.00
N PRO A 148 -14.06 -13.51 7.17
CA PRO A 148 -15.27 -13.45 6.38
C PRO A 148 -16.49 -13.21 7.26
N LEU A 149 -17.42 -12.38 6.77
CA LEU A 149 -18.71 -12.13 7.36
C LEU A 149 -19.63 -13.34 7.14
N GLU A 150 -20.48 -13.65 8.12
CA GLU A 150 -21.38 -14.81 8.04
C GLU A 150 -22.36 -14.72 6.85
N GLU A 151 -22.85 -13.51 6.54
CA GLU A 151 -23.78 -13.26 5.43
C GLU A 151 -23.11 -13.31 4.05
N GLU A 152 -21.78 -13.23 3.99
CA GLU A 152 -20.98 -13.17 2.76
C GLU A 152 -19.77 -14.12 2.85
N ALA A 153 -19.96 -15.32 3.38
CA ALA A 153 -18.88 -16.21 3.79
C ALA A 153 -17.85 -16.51 2.67
N ASP A 154 -18.31 -16.60 1.42
CA ASP A 154 -17.47 -16.94 0.27
C ASP A 154 -16.87 -15.71 -0.44
N THR A 155 -17.37 -14.49 -0.17
CA THR A 155 -17.00 -13.27 -0.91
C THR A 155 -16.35 -12.17 -0.06
N SER A 156 -16.37 -12.30 1.27
CA SER A 156 -15.90 -11.27 2.20
C SER A 156 -14.49 -11.51 2.77
N ASN A 157 -13.64 -12.20 2.02
CA ASN A 157 -12.22 -12.35 2.38
C ASN A 157 -11.42 -11.10 2.00
N TYR A 158 -11.41 -10.12 2.90
CA TYR A 158 -10.75 -8.84 2.70
C TYR A 158 -9.44 -8.69 3.51
N ALA A 159 -8.58 -7.81 3.02
CA ALA A 159 -7.45 -7.29 3.79
C ALA A 159 -7.51 -5.76 3.87
N LEU A 160 -6.97 -5.21 4.97
CA LEU A 160 -6.73 -3.77 5.06
C LEU A 160 -5.61 -3.37 4.11
N ILE A 161 -5.80 -2.23 3.44
CA ILE A 161 -4.83 -1.73 2.47
C ILE A 161 -3.50 -1.34 3.16
N PRO A 162 -2.34 -1.77 2.62
CA PRO A 162 -1.03 -1.34 3.10
C PRO A 162 -0.64 0.05 2.59
N THR A 163 -1.27 0.51 1.51
CA THR A 163 -1.09 1.81 0.85
C THR A 163 -2.30 2.10 -0.04
N ALA A 164 -2.58 3.37 -0.33
CA ALA A 164 -3.62 3.77 -1.28
C ALA A 164 -3.32 3.36 -2.73
N GLU A 165 -2.07 3.02 -3.05
CA GLU A 165 -1.67 2.47 -4.35
C GLU A 165 -2.54 1.26 -4.74
N VAL A 166 -2.80 0.36 -3.79
CA VAL A 166 -3.56 -0.88 -4.03
C VAL A 166 -4.95 -0.58 -4.62
N PRO A 167 -5.84 0.19 -3.96
CA PRO A 167 -7.13 0.51 -4.54
C PRO A 167 -7.04 1.47 -5.73
N LEU A 168 -6.14 2.46 -5.74
CA LEU A 168 -6.06 3.45 -6.82
C LEU A 168 -5.65 2.83 -8.15
N THR A 169 -4.57 2.03 -8.17
CA THR A 169 -4.09 1.40 -9.41
C THR A 169 -5.09 0.37 -9.94
N ASN A 170 -5.85 -0.28 -9.05
CA ASN A 170 -6.88 -1.22 -9.47
C ASN A 170 -8.15 -0.56 -10.03
N LEU A 171 -8.29 0.78 -9.98
CA LEU A 171 -9.42 1.47 -10.62
C LEU A 171 -9.44 1.24 -12.13
N VAL A 172 -8.27 1.09 -12.75
CA VAL A 172 -8.13 0.83 -14.20
C VAL A 172 -8.04 -0.65 -14.56
N ARG A 173 -8.25 -1.56 -13.59
CA ARG A 173 -8.10 -3.00 -13.81
C ARG A 173 -9.18 -3.51 -14.76
N GLY A 174 -8.76 -4.11 -15.87
CA GLY A 174 -9.66 -4.72 -16.86
C GLY A 174 -10.32 -3.69 -17.80
N GLU A 175 -9.89 -2.43 -17.74
CA GLU A 175 -10.35 -1.38 -18.64
C GLU A 175 -9.45 -1.30 -19.89
N ILE A 176 -10.04 -0.84 -20.99
CA ILE A 176 -9.32 -0.45 -22.21
C ILE A 176 -9.44 1.06 -22.30
N ILE A 177 -8.33 1.76 -22.12
CA ILE A 177 -8.26 3.22 -22.01
C ILE A 177 -7.77 3.77 -23.35
N ASP A 178 -8.38 4.86 -23.82
CA ASP A 178 -7.88 5.57 -25.00
C ASP A 178 -6.54 6.25 -24.67
N GLU A 179 -5.60 6.25 -25.62
CA GLU A 179 -4.30 6.90 -25.41
C GLU A 179 -4.45 8.42 -25.17
N ASP A 180 -5.50 9.03 -25.74
CA ASP A 180 -5.82 10.46 -25.54
C ASP A 180 -6.25 10.79 -24.10
N ASP A 181 -6.70 9.80 -23.31
CA ASP A 181 -7.10 9.96 -21.91
C ASP A 181 -5.91 9.80 -20.93
N LEU A 182 -4.72 9.45 -21.43
CA LEU A 182 -3.50 9.30 -20.62
C LEU A 182 -2.70 10.62 -20.57
N PRO A 183 -2.03 10.94 -19.45
CA PRO A 183 -1.92 10.15 -18.21
C PRO A 183 -3.08 10.35 -17.22
N ILE A 184 -3.51 9.26 -16.58
CA ILE A 184 -4.48 9.32 -15.47
C ILE A 184 -3.72 9.52 -14.17
N LYS A 185 -3.92 10.66 -13.51
CA LYS A 185 -3.20 11.01 -12.28
C LYS A 185 -4.15 11.03 -11.09
N MET A 186 -3.89 10.19 -10.11
CA MET A 186 -4.76 10.02 -8.93
C MET A 186 -4.00 10.24 -7.62
N THR A 187 -4.66 10.86 -6.65
CA THR A 187 -4.14 11.01 -5.28
C THR A 187 -5.19 10.66 -4.26
N ALA A 188 -4.78 10.09 -3.13
CA ALA A 188 -5.65 9.82 -2.00
C ALA A 188 -4.87 9.94 -0.68
N HIS A 189 -5.60 10.30 0.37
CA HIS A 189 -5.12 10.29 1.75
C HIS A 189 -5.86 9.21 2.53
N THR A 190 -5.17 8.11 2.85
CA THR A 190 -5.76 6.95 3.52
C THR A 190 -4.95 6.52 4.75
N PRO A 191 -5.59 5.91 5.76
CA PRO A 191 -4.84 5.12 6.74
C PRO A 191 -4.20 3.91 6.05
N CYS A 192 -2.93 3.65 6.36
CA CYS A 192 -2.16 2.54 5.81
C CYS A 192 -1.89 1.52 6.92
N SER A 193 -2.25 0.25 6.69
CA SER A 193 -2.14 -0.81 7.70
C SER A 193 -1.15 -1.87 7.26
N VAL A 194 -0.04 -1.98 7.98
CA VAL A 194 1.08 -2.87 7.67
C VAL A 194 1.56 -3.53 8.96
N LEU A 195 1.87 -4.83 8.90
CA LEU A 195 2.36 -5.56 10.08
C LEU A 195 3.75 -5.08 10.55
N LYS A 196 4.48 -4.36 9.69
CA LYS A 196 5.69 -3.59 10.01
C LYS A 196 5.41 -2.11 9.77
N PRO A 197 5.68 -1.21 10.74
CA PRO A 197 5.16 0.16 10.68
C PRO A 197 5.73 0.93 9.49
N VAL A 198 4.82 1.48 8.69
CA VAL A 198 5.08 2.56 7.74
C VAL A 198 4.06 3.66 8.04
N HIS A 199 4.46 4.91 7.90
CA HIS A 199 3.63 6.07 8.24
C HIS A 199 2.44 6.21 7.27
N MET A 200 1.44 7.02 7.64
CA MET A 200 0.34 7.42 6.75
C MET A 200 0.92 8.13 5.52
N VAL A 201 0.62 7.66 4.31
CA VAL A 201 1.22 8.17 3.06
C VAL A 201 0.12 8.75 2.17
N VAL A 202 0.28 10.02 1.77
CA VAL A 202 -0.43 10.53 0.58
C VAL A 202 0.25 9.91 -0.61
N THR A 203 -0.47 9.05 -1.33
CA THR A 203 0.11 8.25 -2.42
C THR A 203 -0.32 8.85 -3.76
N PRO A 204 0.58 9.54 -4.48
CA PRO A 204 0.35 9.85 -5.87
C PRO A 204 0.53 8.58 -6.70
N VAL A 205 -0.49 8.24 -7.49
CA VAL A 205 -0.42 7.20 -8.51
C VAL A 205 -0.52 7.91 -9.87
N VAL A 206 0.41 7.59 -10.76
CA VAL A 206 0.54 8.13 -12.13
C VAL A 206 0.36 6.98 -13.10
#